data_AF-Q1MPK7-F1
#
_entry.id   AF-Q1MPK7-F1
#
_cell.length_a   1.000
_cell.length_b   1.000
_cell.length_c   1.000
_cell.angle_alpha   90.00
_cell.angle_beta   90.00
_cell.angle_gamma   90.00
#
_symmetry.space_group_name_H-M   'P 1'
#
loop_
_entity.id
_entity.type
_entity.pdbx_description
1 polymer ?
#
loop_
_entity_poly.entity_id
_entity_poly.type
_entity_poly.pdbx_seq_one_letter_code
_entity_poly.pdbx_strand_id
1 'polypeptide(L)'
;MSKSLALYDEALHIGQLELDALKAEEVEKADEYCNHRAQLLENAWNIRDAENEQIRSKLLAIKTLQEELIQEGTKLKTNIQQQLSASKKQQKVLKGYKLSVGQATSMLDNELHKLSIIAQ
;
A
#
# COMPACT_ATOMS: atom_id res chain seq x y z
N MET A 1 -24.07 -4.26 29.81
CA MET A 1 -23.44 -3.64 28.63
C MET A 1 -24.14 -4.19 27.40
N SER A 2 -24.55 -3.32 26.47
CA SER A 2 -25.25 -3.71 25.24
C SER A 2 -24.35 -4.59 24.37
N LYS A 3 -24.93 -5.60 23.69
CA LYS A 3 -24.18 -6.48 22.78
C LYS A 3 -23.73 -5.73 21.52
N SER A 4 -24.55 -4.80 21.00
CA SER A 4 -24.14 -3.94 19.88
C SER A 4 -23.03 -2.97 20.28
N LEU A 5 -23.05 -2.46 21.51
CA LEU A 5 -22.01 -1.57 22.01
C LEU A 5 -20.65 -2.24 22.08
N ALA A 6 -20.59 -3.48 22.57
CA ALA A 6 -19.34 -4.26 22.62
C ALA A 6 -18.75 -4.52 21.23
N LEU A 7 -19.60 -4.77 20.22
CA LEU A 7 -19.16 -4.93 18.84
C LEU A 7 -18.60 -3.63 18.24
N TYR A 8 -19.19 -2.47 18.58
CA TYR A 8 -18.62 -1.18 18.17
C TYR A 8 -17.27 -0.89 18.85
N ASP A 9 -17.10 -1.28 20.11
CA ASP A 9 -15.82 -1.18 20.82
C ASP A 9 -14.74 -2.04 20.15
N GLU A 10 -15.09 -3.27 19.82
CA GLU A 10 -14.18 -4.18 19.14
C GLU A 10 -13.84 -3.69 17.72
N ALA A 11 -14.83 -3.20 16.97
CA ALA A 11 -14.60 -2.63 15.64
C ALA A 11 -13.64 -1.43 15.67
N LEU A 12 -13.74 -0.58 16.70
CA LEU A 12 -12.80 0.53 16.91
C LEU A 12 -11.39 0.02 17.22
N HIS A 13 -11.28 -1.01 18.05
CA HIS A 13 -9.98 -1.61 18.36
C HIS A 13 -9.33 -2.22 17.12
N ILE A 14 -10.06 -3.03 16.35
CA ILE A 14 -9.57 -3.62 15.10
C ILE A 14 -9.22 -2.54 14.08
N GLY A 15 -10.02 -1.46 13.98
CA GLY A 15 -9.70 -0.37 13.06
C GLY A 15 -8.46 0.43 13.45
N GLN A 16 -8.11 0.47 14.74
CA GLN A 16 -6.81 1.03 15.16
C GLN A 16 -5.65 0.15 14.68
N LEU A 17 -5.79 -1.18 14.78
CA LEU A 17 -4.80 -2.13 14.25
C LEU A 17 -4.68 -2.05 12.72
N GLU A 18 -5.80 -1.88 12.02
CA GLU A 18 -5.84 -1.59 10.57
C GLU A 18 -5.03 -0.33 10.24
N LEU A 19 -5.25 0.76 10.98
CA LEU A 19 -4.55 2.03 10.78
C LEU A 19 -3.04 1.89 11.03
N ASP A 20 -2.65 1.16 12.06
CA ASP A 20 -1.24 0.91 12.39
C ASP A 20 -0.57 0.06 11.29
N ALA A 21 -1.25 -0.95 10.77
CA ALA A 21 -0.79 -1.76 9.64
C ALA A 21 -0.63 -0.92 8.36
N LEU A 22 -1.59 -0.02 8.06
CA LEU A 22 -1.47 0.90 6.92
C LEU A 22 -0.25 1.82 7.06
N LYS A 23 -0.01 2.37 8.25
CA LYS A 23 1.17 3.22 8.53
C LYS A 23 2.49 2.44 8.42
N ALA A 24 2.47 1.15 8.74
CA ALA A 24 3.61 0.25 8.60
C ALA A 24 3.77 -0.32 7.17
N GLU A 25 2.90 0.08 6.22
CA GLU A 25 2.85 -0.44 4.85
C GLU A 25 2.59 -1.97 4.77
N GLU A 26 2.03 -2.57 5.83
CA GLU A 26 1.67 -3.99 5.93
C GLU A 26 0.29 -4.24 5.29
N VAL A 27 0.19 -4.14 3.96
CA VAL A 27 -1.07 -4.14 3.20
C VAL A 27 -1.94 -5.38 3.47
N GLU A 28 -1.34 -6.56 3.57
CA GLU A 28 -2.07 -7.82 3.77
C GLU A 28 -2.78 -7.86 5.12
N LYS A 29 -2.08 -7.47 6.20
CA LYS A 29 -2.69 -7.37 7.55
C LYS A 29 -3.74 -6.27 7.62
N ALA A 30 -3.51 -5.14 6.95
CA ALA A 30 -4.51 -4.07 6.89
C ALA A 30 -5.81 -4.57 6.23
N ASP A 31 -5.73 -5.38 5.18
CA ASP A 31 -6.91 -5.98 4.54
C ASP A 31 -7.63 -6.98 5.45
N GLU A 32 -6.89 -7.83 6.17
CA GLU A 32 -7.47 -8.75 7.17
C GLU A 32 -8.23 -8.00 8.27
N TYR A 33 -7.62 -6.95 8.83
CA TYR A 33 -8.27 -6.12 9.86
C TYR A 33 -9.48 -5.35 9.30
N CYS A 34 -9.40 -4.83 8.08
CA CYS A 34 -10.51 -4.16 7.41
C CYS A 34 -11.72 -5.10 7.27
N ASN A 35 -11.51 -6.31 6.77
CA ASN A 35 -12.54 -7.32 6.63
C ASN A 35 -13.17 -7.70 7.98
N HIS A 36 -12.34 -7.90 9.01
CA HIS A 36 -12.83 -8.22 10.35
C HIS A 36 -13.64 -7.06 10.96
N ARG A 37 -13.17 -5.82 10.83
CA ARG A 37 -13.88 -4.63 11.28
C ARG A 37 -15.23 -4.47 10.57
N ALA A 38 -15.28 -4.68 9.26
CA ALA A 38 -16.51 -4.61 8.49
C ALA A 38 -17.56 -5.60 9.01
N GLN A 39 -17.16 -6.84 9.31
CA GLN A 39 -18.05 -7.86 9.89
C GLN A 39 -18.56 -7.45 11.28
N LEU A 40 -17.71 -6.89 12.14
CA LEU A 40 -18.13 -6.41 13.47
C LEU A 40 -19.14 -5.27 13.36
N LEU A 41 -18.93 -4.32 12.46
CA LEU A 41 -19.86 -3.21 12.23
C LEU A 41 -21.21 -3.68 11.68
N GLU A 42 -21.20 -4.62 10.73
CA GLU A 42 -22.42 -5.23 10.19
C GLU A 42 -23.19 -5.97 11.28
N ASN A 43 -22.49 -6.78 12.09
CA ASN A 43 -23.10 -7.49 13.21
C ASN A 43 -23.69 -6.51 14.25
N ALA A 44 -22.96 -5.45 14.59
CA ALA A 44 -23.42 -4.42 15.52
C ALA A 44 -24.70 -3.72 15.02
N TRP A 45 -24.75 -3.44 13.72
CA TRP A 45 -25.92 -2.83 13.08
C TRP A 45 -27.15 -3.74 13.09
N ASN A 46 -26.95 -5.05 12.86
CA ASN A 46 -28.02 -6.04 12.81
C ASN A 46 -28.66 -6.29 14.18
N ILE A 47 -27.87 -6.23 15.26
CA ILE A 47 -28.38 -6.43 16.64
C ILE A 47 -28.60 -5.12 17.38
N ARG A 48 -28.64 -3.98 16.67
CA ARG A 48 -28.61 -2.65 17.29
C ARG A 48 -29.69 -2.50 18.37
N ASP A 49 -29.25 -2.01 19.52
CA ASP A 49 -30.16 -1.60 20.58
C ASP A 49 -30.79 -0.23 20.28
N ALA A 50 -31.76 0.19 21.09
CA ALA A 50 -32.29 1.54 21.04
C ALA A 50 -31.17 2.58 21.15
N GLU A 51 -31.25 3.63 20.34
CA GLU A 51 -30.23 4.68 20.30
C GLU A 51 -30.04 5.28 21.69
N ASN A 52 -28.77 5.36 22.11
CA ASN A 52 -28.37 5.99 23.36
C ASN A 52 -27.05 6.73 23.15
N GLU A 53 -26.70 7.58 24.13
CA GLU A 53 -25.53 8.44 24.03
C GLU A 53 -24.21 7.66 23.84
N GLN A 54 -24.10 6.46 24.41
CA GLN A 54 -22.91 5.62 24.25
C GLN A 54 -22.77 5.13 22.81
N ILE A 55 -23.85 4.63 22.21
CA ILE A 55 -23.87 4.21 20.80
C ILE A 55 -23.54 5.40 19.90
N ARG A 56 -24.13 6.57 20.15
CA ARG A 56 -23.86 7.80 19.40
C ARG A 56 -22.37 8.17 19.46
N SER A 57 -21.78 8.15 20.64
CA SER A 57 -20.36 8.40 20.85
C SER A 57 -19.48 7.41 20.06
N LYS A 58 -19.83 6.12 20.05
CA LYS A 58 -19.08 5.10 19.28
C LYS A 58 -19.21 5.30 17.77
N LEU A 59 -20.38 5.65 17.26
CA LEU A 59 -20.57 5.93 15.85
C LEU A 59 -19.76 7.16 15.38
N LEU A 60 -19.66 8.20 16.22
CA LEU A 60 -18.79 9.34 15.95
C LEU A 60 -17.31 8.94 15.92
N ALA A 61 -16.86 8.13 16.87
CA ALA A 61 -15.50 7.61 16.88
C ALA A 61 -15.20 6.76 15.63
N ILE A 62 -16.14 5.92 15.21
CA ILE A 62 -16.01 5.10 13.98
C ILE A 62 -15.90 6.00 12.74
N LYS A 63 -16.69 7.08 12.67
CA LYS A 63 -16.60 8.06 11.59
C LYS A 63 -15.22 8.70 11.53
N THR A 64 -14.69 9.18 12.66
CA THR A 64 -13.34 9.76 12.73
C THR A 64 -12.27 8.76 12.31
N LEU A 65 -12.34 7.52 12.81
CA LEU A 65 -11.42 6.46 12.42
C LEU A 65 -11.47 6.16 10.92
N GLN A 66 -12.67 6.13 10.32
CA GLN A 66 -12.84 5.92 8.88
C GLN A 66 -12.18 7.04 8.06
N GLU A 67 -12.26 8.29 8.51
CA GLU A 67 -11.58 9.43 7.88
C GLU A 67 -10.05 9.25 7.90
N GLU A 68 -9.49 8.82 9.04
CA GLU A 68 -8.05 8.54 9.16
C GLU A 68 -7.59 7.37 8.28
N LEU A 69 -8.36 6.28 8.25
CA LEU A 69 -8.07 5.12 7.39
C LEU A 69 -8.05 5.48 5.90
N ILE A 70 -9.01 6.31 5.45
CA ILE A 70 -9.07 6.79 4.06
C ILE A 70 -7.83 7.66 3.74
N GLN A 71 -7.44 8.53 4.66
CA GLN A 71 -6.28 9.40 4.48
C GLN A 71 -4.99 8.58 4.36
N GLU A 72 -4.71 7.70 5.31
CA GLU A 72 -3.48 6.88 5.27
C GLU A 72 -3.51 5.88 4.11
N GLY A 73 -4.66 5.26 3.79
CA GLY A 73 -4.78 4.39 2.62
C GLY A 73 -4.51 5.11 1.29
N THR A 74 -4.97 6.36 1.16
CA THR A 74 -4.69 7.20 -0.01
C THR A 74 -3.20 7.52 -0.11
N LYS A 75 -2.57 7.88 1.01
CA LYS A 75 -1.14 8.17 1.08
C LYS A 75 -0.29 6.96 0.73
N LEU A 76 -0.62 5.78 1.27
CA LEU A 76 0.07 4.52 0.96
C LEU A 76 -0.04 4.19 -0.52
N LYS A 77 -1.24 4.30 -1.09
CA LYS A 77 -1.47 4.11 -2.53
C LYS A 77 -0.59 5.04 -3.37
N THR A 78 -0.51 6.32 -3.01
CA THR A 78 0.35 7.29 -3.70
C THR A 78 1.83 6.91 -3.57
N ASN A 79 2.29 6.47 -2.39
CA ASN A 79 3.66 6.04 -2.17
C ASN A 79 4.02 4.84 -3.08
N ILE A 80 3.19 3.79 -3.09
CA ILE A 80 3.37 2.60 -3.93
C ILE A 80 3.46 2.99 -5.42
N GLN A 81 2.59 3.89 -5.89
CA GLN A 81 2.61 4.36 -7.28
C GLN A 81 3.92 5.11 -7.64
N GLN A 82 4.43 5.93 -6.71
CA GLN A 82 5.69 6.64 -6.89
C GLN A 82 6.88 5.67 -6.93
N GLN A 83 6.92 4.70 -6.02
CA GLN A 83 7.95 3.66 -5.98
C GLN A 83 7.97 2.82 -7.27
N LEU A 84 6.80 2.39 -7.76
CA LEU A 84 6.68 1.66 -9.03
C LEU A 84 7.17 2.49 -10.22
N SER A 85 6.83 3.79 -10.25
CA SER A 85 7.26 4.70 -11.31
C SER A 85 8.77 4.93 -11.29
N ALA A 86 9.35 5.09 -10.09
CA ALA A 86 10.79 5.23 -9.90
C ALA A 86 11.54 3.95 -10.34
N SER A 87 11.05 2.77 -9.96
CA SER A 87 11.62 1.48 -10.35
C SER A 87 11.60 1.28 -11.88
N LYS A 88 10.49 1.60 -12.55
CA LYS A 88 10.39 1.58 -14.02
C LYS A 88 11.41 2.52 -14.68
N LYS A 89 11.59 3.73 -14.13
CA LYS A 89 12.57 4.70 -14.63
C LYS A 89 14.01 4.17 -14.47
N GLN A 90 14.35 3.62 -13.31
CA GLN A 90 15.66 3.01 -13.06
C GLN A 90 15.93 1.85 -14.02
N GLN A 91 14.94 0.98 -14.26
CA GLN A 91 15.08 -0.13 -15.21
C GLN A 91 15.33 0.37 -16.64
N LYS A 92 14.66 1.46 -17.07
CA LYS A 92 14.90 2.09 -18.38
C LYS A 92 16.32 2.63 -18.49
N VAL A 93 16.80 3.31 -17.45
CA VAL A 93 18.17 3.85 -17.40
C VAL A 93 19.21 2.73 -17.47
N LEU A 94 19.05 1.66 -16.68
CA LEU A 94 19.96 0.51 -16.70
C LEU A 94 19.99 -0.19 -18.08
N LYS A 95 18.84 -0.33 -18.74
CA LYS A 95 18.77 -0.83 -20.13
C LYS A 95 19.54 0.09 -21.09
N GLY A 96 19.41 1.41 -20.94
CA GLY A 96 20.17 2.39 -21.72
C GLY A 96 21.68 2.24 -21.55
N TYR A 97 22.16 2.14 -20.30
CA TYR A 97 23.58 1.90 -20.02
C TYR A 97 24.09 0.58 -20.61
N LYS A 98 23.31 -0.50 -20.51
CA LYS A 98 23.68 -1.79 -21.11
C LYS A 98 23.81 -1.69 -22.63
N LEU A 99 22.89 -0.96 -23.28
CA LEU A 99 22.94 -0.74 -24.73
C LEU A 99 24.16 0.10 -25.13
N SER A 100 24.46 1.18 -24.42
CA SER A 100 25.61 2.03 -24.74
C SER A 100 26.95 1.32 -24.53
N VAL A 101 27.08 0.53 -23.46
CA VAL A 101 28.29 -0.29 -23.21
C VAL A 101 28.41 -1.39 -24.27
N GLY A 102 27.31 -2.05 -24.64
CA GLY A 102 27.29 -3.04 -25.72
C GLY A 102 27.68 -2.46 -27.08
N GLN A 103 27.21 -1.25 -27.40
CA GLN A 103 27.60 -0.56 -28.64
C GLN A 103 29.09 -0.18 -28.62
N ALA A 104 29.57 0.40 -27.52
CA ALA A 104 30.98 0.80 -27.41
C ALA A 104 31.93 -0.40 -27.50
N THR A 105 31.60 -1.53 -26.86
CA THR A 105 32.38 -2.78 -26.98
C THR A 105 32.37 -3.33 -28.40
N SER A 106 31.20 -3.38 -29.06
CA SER A 106 31.12 -3.83 -30.46
C SER A 106 31.90 -2.95 -31.44
N MET A 107 31.98 -1.64 -31.18
CA MET A 107 32.78 -0.72 -32.01
C MET A 107 34.28 -0.95 -31.82
N LEU A 108 34.72 -1.16 -30.57
CA LEU A 108 36.11 -1.50 -30.25
C LEU A 108 36.53 -2.83 -30.89
N ASP A 109 35.69 -3.86 -30.82
CA ASP A 109 35.97 -5.17 -31.43
C ASP A 109 36.11 -5.06 -32.97
N ASN A 110 35.30 -4.22 -33.61
CA ASN A 110 35.35 -4.01 -35.06
C ASN A 110 36.61 -3.25 -35.50
N GLU A 111 37.05 -2.25 -34.72
CA GLU A 111 38.31 -1.55 -34.98
C GLU A 111 39.55 -2.44 -34.76
N LEU A 112 39.53 -3.29 -33.73
CA LEU A 112 40.58 -4.29 -33.51
C LEU A 112 40.67 -5.29 -34.66
N HIS A 113 39.54 -5.73 -35.20
CA HIS A 113 39.51 -6.64 -36.35
C HIS A 113 40.04 -5.97 -37.63
N LYS A 114 39.77 -4.67 -37.86
CA LYS A 114 40.35 -3.95 -39.01
C LYS A 114 41.86 -3.82 -38.90
N LEU A 115 42.38 -3.54 -37.70
CA LEU A 115 43.82 -3.41 -37.47
C LEU A 115 44.56 -4.74 -37.65
N SER A 116 43.94 -5.89 -37.34
CA SER A 116 44.57 -7.20 -37.56
C SER A 116 44.66 -7.58 -39.04
N ILE A 117 43.73 -7.10 -39.88
CA ILE A 117 43.75 -7.33 -41.33
C ILE A 117 44.84 -6.50 -42.02
N ILE A 118 45.12 -5.28 -41.52
CA ILE A 118 46.12 -4.37 -42.11
C ILE A 118 47.57 -4.80 -41.76
N ALA A 119 47.74 -5.60 -40.71
CA ALA A 119 49.05 -6.08 -40.23
C ALA A 119 49.50 -7.40 -40.90
N GLN A 120 48.73 -7.94 -41.85
CA GLN A 120 49.06 -9.12 -42.68
C GLN A 120 49.48 -8.71 -44.09
#